data_AF-A0A560CHM6-F1
#
_entry.id   AF-A0A560CHM6-F1
#
_cell.length_a   1.000
_cell.length_b   1.000
_cell.length_c   1.000
_cell.angle_alpha   90.00
_cell.angle_beta   90.00
_cell.angle_gamma   90.00
#
_symmetry.space_group_name_H-M   'P 1'
#
loop_
_entity.id
_entity.type
_entity.pdbx_description
1 polymer ?
#
loop_
_entity_poly.entity_id
_entity_poly.type
_entity_poly.pdbx_seq_one_letter_code
_entity_poly.pdbx_strand_id
1 'polypeptide(L)'
;MPVSIPADATRCLHYGNGMFLTSDLMTLEQRFFLNWNALQNRMLYTPGVLEGLAVVHTGGDRLTVGCGAGFDAAGRFMVLPGDGAILTVPGGSSASCYVHLFWPDAPSVSRDGTTMDLAASLRIGEDAAPENGVLLAEIRRDSTGAVTEVIDRRQPVRSRLPASLSDVG
;
A
#
# COMPACT_ATOMS: atom_id res chain seq x y z
N MET A 1 -22.59 -19.01 -1.75
CA MET A 1 -21.71 -17.93 -1.25
C MET A 1 -20.37 -18.09 -1.94
N PRO A 2 -19.74 -17.03 -2.46
CA PRO A 2 -18.42 -17.17 -3.05
C PRO A 2 -17.45 -17.62 -1.95
N VAL A 3 -16.79 -18.76 -2.18
CA VAL A 3 -15.72 -19.25 -1.32
C VAL A 3 -14.59 -18.23 -1.40
N SER A 4 -14.16 -17.67 -0.27
CA SER A 4 -12.96 -16.84 -0.19
C SER A 4 -11.87 -17.62 0.55
N ILE A 5 -10.63 -17.51 0.08
CA ILE A 5 -9.46 -17.99 0.82
C ILE A 5 -9.07 -16.88 1.81
N PRO A 6 -9.02 -17.15 3.13
CA PRO A 6 -8.54 -16.19 4.11
C PRO A 6 -7.08 -15.77 3.85
N ALA A 7 -6.70 -14.56 4.26
CA ALA A 7 -5.36 -14.01 4.01
C ALA A 7 -4.23 -14.73 4.78
N ASP A 8 -4.58 -15.51 5.79
CA ASP A 8 -3.68 -16.26 6.68
C ASP A 8 -3.78 -17.78 6.49
N ALA A 9 -4.54 -18.25 5.50
CA ALA A 9 -4.74 -19.67 5.25
C ALA A 9 -3.90 -20.18 4.08
N THR A 10 -3.27 -21.34 4.26
CA THR A 10 -2.56 -22.06 3.18
C THR A 10 -3.53 -22.98 2.40
N ARG A 11 -4.61 -22.41 1.86
CA ARG A 11 -5.59 -23.14 1.02
C ARG A 11 -5.44 -22.68 -0.42
N CYS A 12 -5.40 -23.60 -1.38
CA CYS A 12 -5.37 -23.30 -2.82
C CYS A 12 -6.49 -24.04 -3.56
N LEU A 13 -6.81 -23.61 -4.78
CA LEU A 13 -7.76 -24.32 -5.62
C LEU A 13 -7.11 -25.61 -6.14
N HIS A 14 -7.86 -26.72 -6.09
CA HIS A 14 -7.46 -27.99 -6.69
C HIS A 14 -8.24 -28.23 -7.98
N TYR A 15 -7.53 -28.37 -9.10
CA TYR A 15 -8.11 -28.69 -10.41
C TYR A 15 -8.31 -30.19 -10.58
N GLY A 16 -9.57 -30.63 -10.70
CA GLY A 16 -9.91 -32.04 -10.92
C GLY A 16 -10.21 -32.37 -12.38
N ASN A 17 -10.10 -33.66 -12.73
CA ASN A 17 -10.49 -34.15 -14.05
C ASN A 17 -11.98 -33.90 -14.33
N GLY A 18 -12.29 -33.39 -15.52
CA GLY A 18 -13.66 -33.07 -15.92
C GLY A 18 -14.26 -31.84 -15.23
N MET A 19 -13.48 -31.09 -14.44
CA MET A 19 -13.93 -29.87 -13.80
C MET A 19 -14.21 -28.79 -14.84
N PHE A 20 -15.38 -28.16 -14.75
CA PHE A 20 -15.69 -26.99 -15.55
C PHE A 20 -15.05 -25.74 -14.93
N LEU A 21 -14.24 -25.04 -15.71
CA LEU A 21 -13.54 -23.83 -15.27
C LEU A 21 -14.47 -22.61 -15.36
N THR A 22 -14.59 -21.88 -14.26
CA THR A 22 -15.43 -20.67 -14.16
C THR A 22 -14.59 -19.47 -13.74
N SER A 23 -15.12 -18.26 -13.99
CA SER A 23 -14.51 -17.01 -13.50
C SER A 23 -14.36 -16.99 -11.98
N ASP A 24 -15.28 -17.61 -11.24
CA ASP A 24 -15.23 -17.68 -9.78
C ASP A 24 -14.03 -18.51 -9.30
N LEU A 25 -13.74 -19.62 -10.00
CA LEU A 25 -12.57 -20.45 -9.72
C LEU A 25 -11.27 -19.70 -10.04
N MET A 26 -11.24 -18.95 -11.14
CA MET A 26 -10.09 -18.10 -11.48
C MET A 26 -9.89 -16.96 -10.48
N THR A 27 -10.98 -16.36 -10.00
CA THR A 27 -10.95 -15.32 -8.96
C THR A 27 -10.45 -15.89 -7.64
N LEU A 28 -10.82 -17.13 -7.30
CA LEU A 28 -10.34 -17.82 -6.12
C LEU A 28 -8.82 -18.02 -6.17
N GLU A 29 -8.31 -18.46 -7.31
CA GLU A 29 -6.88 -18.66 -7.53
C GLU A 29 -6.10 -17.33 -7.53
N GLN A 30 -6.64 -16.27 -8.14
CA GLN A 30 -6.03 -14.92 -8.07
C GLN A 30 -5.90 -14.43 -6.62
N ARG A 31 -6.94 -14.64 -5.80
CA ARG A 31 -6.91 -14.27 -4.38
C ARG A 31 -5.89 -15.09 -3.59
N PHE A 32 -5.74 -16.38 -3.91
CA PHE A 32 -4.70 -17.22 -3.31
C PHE A 32 -3.32 -16.60 -3.51
N PHE A 33 -2.97 -16.23 -4.74
CA PHE A 33 -1.67 -15.63 -5.03
C PHE A 33 -1.46 -14.29 -4.31
N LEU A 34 -2.46 -13.41 -4.29
CA LEU A 34 -2.35 -12.13 -3.58
C LEU A 34 -2.14 -12.33 -2.07
N ASN A 35 -2.92 -13.22 -1.46
CA ASN A 35 -2.81 -13.53 -0.04
C ASN A 35 -1.47 -14.18 0.31
N TRP A 36 -1.01 -15.13 -0.50
CA TRP A 36 0.26 -15.83 -0.27
C TRP A 36 1.46 -14.87 -0.33
N ASN A 37 1.49 -13.99 -1.33
CA ASN A 37 2.53 -12.95 -1.42
C ASN A 37 2.48 -11.99 -0.22
N ALA A 38 1.29 -11.52 0.16
CA ALA A 38 1.14 -10.64 1.31
C ALA A 38 1.59 -11.32 2.61
N LEU A 39 1.21 -12.58 2.82
CA LEU A 39 1.63 -13.38 3.96
C LEU A 39 3.16 -13.53 3.99
N GLN A 40 3.77 -13.92 2.88
CA GLN A 40 5.22 -14.06 2.78
C GLN A 40 5.93 -12.75 3.11
N ASN A 41 5.50 -11.62 2.54
CA ASN A 41 6.09 -10.32 2.81
C ASN A 41 5.93 -9.91 4.28
N ARG A 42 4.74 -10.14 4.87
CA ARG A 42 4.49 -9.84 6.28
C ARG A 42 5.39 -10.65 7.22
N MET A 43 5.69 -11.89 6.88
CA MET A 43 6.56 -12.77 7.67
C MET A 43 8.04 -12.45 7.50
N LEU A 44 8.46 -11.98 6.32
CA LEU A 44 9.86 -11.72 6.00
C LEU A 44 10.32 -10.28 6.22
N TYR A 45 9.39 -9.31 6.23
CA TYR A 45 9.71 -7.89 6.20
C TYR A 45 8.87 -7.07 7.21
N THR A 46 9.42 -5.93 7.63
CA THR A 46 8.63 -4.90 8.32
C THR A 46 7.87 -4.03 7.32
N PRO A 47 6.72 -3.44 7.69
CA PRO A 47 6.09 -2.42 6.88
C PRO A 47 7.01 -1.23 6.66
N GLY A 48 6.84 -0.51 5.55
CA GLY A 48 7.66 0.65 5.20
C GLY A 48 7.85 0.85 3.70
N VAL A 49 8.74 1.77 3.36
CA VAL A 49 9.18 2.05 1.99
C VAL A 49 10.36 1.15 1.63
N LEU A 50 10.24 0.47 0.51
CA LEU A 50 11.30 -0.37 -0.06
C LEU A 50 12.22 0.45 -0.97
N GLU A 51 11.64 1.29 -1.81
CA GLU A 51 12.35 2.11 -2.79
C GLU A 51 11.52 3.34 -3.17
N GLY A 52 12.19 4.47 -3.46
CA GLY A 52 11.55 5.65 -4.06
C GLY A 52 10.60 6.37 -3.12
N LEU A 53 9.45 6.82 -3.64
CA LEU A 53 8.37 7.49 -2.90
C LEU A 53 8.79 8.78 -2.17
N ALA A 54 9.83 9.45 -2.65
CA ALA A 54 10.26 10.73 -2.08
C ALA A 54 9.19 11.80 -2.30
N VAL A 55 8.84 12.53 -1.24
CA VAL A 55 7.88 13.64 -1.29
C VAL A 55 8.66 14.96 -1.34
N VAL A 56 8.38 15.79 -2.33
CA VAL A 56 9.04 17.08 -2.55
C VAL A 56 8.00 18.18 -2.67
N HIS A 57 8.22 19.31 -1.97
CA HIS A 57 7.41 20.51 -2.14
C HIS A 57 7.83 21.26 -3.40
N THR A 58 6.90 21.43 -4.34
CA THR A 58 7.17 22.10 -5.62
C THR A 58 6.64 23.52 -5.70
N GLY A 59 6.10 24.03 -4.59
CA GLY A 59 5.61 25.41 -4.43
C GLY A 59 4.10 25.48 -4.23
N GLY A 60 3.66 26.55 -3.56
CA GLY A 60 2.26 26.73 -3.19
C GLY A 60 1.76 25.56 -2.33
N ASP A 61 0.64 24.98 -2.72
CA ASP A 61 0.01 23.81 -2.10
C ASP A 61 0.36 22.49 -2.81
N ARG A 62 1.33 22.48 -3.73
CA ARG A 62 1.64 21.30 -4.55
C ARG A 62 2.82 20.50 -4.04
N LEU A 63 2.63 19.19 -4.00
CA LEU A 63 3.67 18.20 -3.68
C LEU A 63 3.85 17.26 -4.87
N THR A 64 5.09 16.89 -5.15
CA THR A 64 5.39 15.75 -6.02
C THR A 64 5.79 14.56 -5.16
N VAL A 65 5.30 13.38 -5.52
CA VAL A 65 5.74 12.11 -4.94
C VAL A 65 6.31 11.28 -6.07
N GLY A 66 7.60 10.92 -5.97
CA GLY A 66 8.24 10.06 -6.95
C GLY A 66 7.66 8.64 -6.94
N CYS A 67 7.82 7.90 -8.04
CA CYS A 67 7.45 6.49 -8.09
C CYS A 67 8.25 5.65 -7.08
N GLY A 68 7.77 4.44 -6.82
CA GLY A 68 8.44 3.52 -5.91
C GLY A 68 7.49 2.49 -5.32
N ALA A 69 7.96 1.81 -4.28
CA ALA A 69 7.25 0.70 -3.69
C ALA A 69 7.47 0.57 -2.17
N GLY A 70 6.55 -0.14 -1.52
CA GLY A 70 6.62 -0.43 -0.09
C GLY A 70 5.68 -1.57 0.33
N PHE A 71 5.70 -1.87 1.61
CA PHE A 71 4.80 -2.85 2.24
C PHE A 71 3.97 -2.18 3.33
N ASP A 72 2.68 -2.45 3.36
CA ASP A 72 1.83 -2.07 4.48
C ASP A 72 1.91 -3.08 5.64
N ALA A 73 1.14 -2.83 6.72
CA ALA A 73 1.08 -3.72 7.89
C ALA A 73 0.57 -5.13 7.57
N ALA A 74 -0.24 -5.28 6.52
CA ALA A 74 -0.75 -6.57 6.06
C ALA A 74 0.25 -7.31 5.14
N GLY A 75 1.38 -6.70 4.78
CA GLY A 75 2.38 -7.25 3.85
C GLY A 75 2.02 -7.07 2.37
N ARG A 76 0.99 -6.29 2.06
CA ARG A 76 0.59 -6.02 0.67
C ARG A 76 1.67 -5.18 -0.01
N PHE A 77 2.06 -5.58 -1.21
CA PHE A 77 3.10 -4.91 -1.98
C PHE A 77 2.51 -3.70 -2.72
N MET A 78 2.71 -2.52 -2.17
CA MET A 78 2.19 -1.26 -2.69
C MET A 78 3.17 -0.67 -3.70
N VAL A 79 2.69 -0.38 -4.90
CA VAL A 79 3.50 0.21 -5.98
C VAL A 79 2.83 1.50 -6.45
N LEU A 80 3.60 2.59 -6.47
CA LEU A 80 3.24 3.81 -7.20
C LEU A 80 4.01 3.81 -8.53
N PRO A 81 3.37 3.46 -9.65
CA PRO A 81 4.06 3.23 -10.93
C PRO A 81 4.39 4.54 -11.67
N GLY A 82 5.12 4.41 -12.78
CA GLY A 82 5.39 5.50 -13.72
C GLY A 82 6.37 6.54 -13.15
N ASP A 83 6.05 7.82 -13.35
CA ASP A 83 6.86 8.95 -12.88
C ASP A 83 6.45 9.45 -11.47
N GLY A 84 5.52 8.74 -10.82
CA GLY A 84 4.92 9.15 -9.56
C GLY A 84 3.64 9.98 -9.77
N ALA A 85 3.35 10.89 -8.85
CA ALA A 85 2.13 11.70 -8.88
C ALA A 85 2.28 13.07 -8.20
N ILE A 86 1.39 13.99 -8.58
CA ILE A 86 1.27 15.32 -7.98
C ILE A 86 0.06 15.31 -7.04
N LEU A 87 0.24 15.85 -5.84
CA LEU A 87 -0.81 16.06 -4.86
C LEU A 87 -1.00 17.55 -4.59
N THR A 88 -2.25 17.94 -4.34
CA THR A 88 -2.60 19.27 -3.84
C THR A 88 -2.96 19.13 -2.37
N VAL A 89 -2.26 19.85 -1.50
CA VAL A 89 -2.52 19.91 -0.06
C VAL A 89 -3.78 20.74 0.16
N PRO A 90 -4.82 20.20 0.83
CA PRO A 90 -6.02 20.98 1.12
C PRO A 90 -5.69 22.17 2.02
N GLY A 91 -6.00 23.39 1.59
CA GLY A 91 -5.82 24.60 2.40
C GLY A 91 -6.85 24.75 3.52
N GLY A 92 -6.75 25.86 4.28
CA GLY A 92 -7.79 26.28 5.24
C GLY A 92 -7.68 25.68 6.65
N SER A 93 -6.65 24.88 6.93
CA SER A 93 -6.32 24.39 8.28
C SER A 93 -4.84 24.55 8.55
N SER A 94 -4.50 25.00 9.75
CA SER A 94 -3.12 25.08 10.26
C SER A 94 -2.63 23.77 10.88
N ALA A 95 -3.50 22.77 11.02
CA ALA A 95 -3.11 21.45 11.49
C ALA A 95 -2.13 20.80 10.51
N SER A 96 -1.17 20.06 11.05
CA SER A 96 -0.30 19.24 10.22
C SER A 96 -1.12 18.13 9.55
N CYS A 97 -0.75 17.77 8.33
CA CYS A 97 -1.34 16.63 7.65
C CYS A 97 -0.22 15.70 7.15
N TYR A 98 -0.60 14.54 6.69
CA TYR A 98 0.32 13.47 6.36
C TYR A 98 0.06 12.94 4.96
N VAL A 99 1.13 12.65 4.23
CA VAL A 99 1.08 12.00 2.93
C VAL A 99 1.28 10.50 3.14
N HIS A 100 0.39 9.72 2.56
CA HIS A 100 0.45 8.26 2.64
C HIS A 100 0.32 7.63 1.27
N LEU A 101 0.92 6.44 1.15
CA LEU A 101 0.63 5.48 0.09
C LEU A 101 -0.37 4.45 0.64
N PHE A 102 -1.50 4.27 -0.03
CA PHE A 102 -2.58 3.37 0.38
C PHE A 102 -2.78 2.23 -0.61
N TRP A 103 -3.00 1.03 -0.09
CA TRP A 103 -3.54 -0.07 -0.88
C TRP A 103 -4.98 0.27 -1.34
N PRO A 104 -5.37 -0.01 -2.60
CA PRO A 104 -6.70 0.30 -3.09
C PRO A 104 -7.78 -0.49 -2.33
N ASP A 105 -8.79 0.20 -1.82
CA ASP A 105 -9.94 -0.42 -1.13
C ASP A 105 -10.75 -1.32 -2.07
N ALA A 106 -10.88 -0.90 -3.33
CA ALA A 106 -11.43 -1.67 -4.42
C ALA A 106 -10.52 -1.52 -5.66
N PRO A 107 -9.86 -2.59 -6.11
CA PRO A 107 -9.09 -2.57 -7.34
C PRO A 107 -9.96 -2.13 -8.52
N SER A 108 -9.46 -1.25 -9.37
CA SER A 108 -10.17 -0.90 -10.59
C SER A 108 -9.95 -1.99 -11.63
N VAL A 109 -10.96 -2.24 -12.45
CA VAL A 109 -10.86 -3.16 -13.58
C VAL A 109 -10.93 -2.34 -14.87
N SER A 110 -10.09 -2.70 -15.84
CA SER A 110 -10.06 -2.09 -17.16
C SER A 110 -11.43 -2.16 -17.84
N ARG A 111 -11.67 -1.26 -18.80
CA ARG A 111 -12.96 -1.17 -19.51
C ARG A 111 -13.37 -2.48 -20.20
N ASP A 112 -12.40 -3.26 -20.67
CA ASP A 112 -12.62 -4.56 -21.30
C ASP A 112 -12.81 -5.71 -20.29
N GLY A 113 -12.66 -5.45 -18.99
CA GLY A 113 -12.92 -6.42 -17.92
C GLY A 113 -11.80 -7.43 -17.68
N THR A 114 -10.65 -7.30 -18.34
CA THR A 114 -9.60 -8.34 -18.35
C THR A 114 -8.43 -8.05 -17.42
N THR A 115 -8.20 -6.78 -17.09
CA THR A 115 -7.04 -6.33 -16.33
C THR A 115 -7.48 -5.64 -15.05
N MET A 116 -6.93 -6.07 -13.92
CA MET A 116 -7.16 -5.45 -12.62
C MET A 116 -5.95 -4.61 -12.24
N ASP A 117 -6.17 -3.34 -11.90
CA ASP A 117 -5.13 -2.44 -11.42
C ASP A 117 -5.05 -2.47 -9.89
N LEU A 118 -3.88 -2.85 -9.40
CA LEU A 118 -3.54 -2.92 -7.98
C LEU A 118 -2.55 -1.82 -7.56
N ALA A 119 -2.33 -0.81 -8.42
CA ALA A 119 -1.51 0.33 -8.09
C ALA A 119 -1.99 1.00 -6.80
N ALA A 120 -1.04 1.32 -5.95
CA ALA A 120 -1.30 2.04 -4.73
C ALA A 120 -1.63 3.51 -5.03
N SER A 121 -2.51 4.08 -4.22
CA SER A 121 -2.99 5.45 -4.37
C SER A 121 -2.41 6.35 -3.29
N LEU A 122 -2.10 7.59 -3.64
CA LEU A 122 -1.68 8.58 -2.67
C LEU A 122 -2.89 9.25 -2.03
N ARG A 123 -2.83 9.49 -0.72
CA ARG A 123 -3.84 10.28 -0.01
C ARG A 123 -3.17 11.20 1.01
N ILE A 124 -3.83 12.33 1.26
CA ILE A 124 -3.49 13.24 2.36
C ILE A 124 -4.52 13.05 3.46
N GLY A 125 -4.06 12.81 4.68
CA GLY A 125 -4.89 12.60 5.85
C GLY A 125 -4.39 13.39 7.07
N GLU A 126 -5.18 13.38 8.14
CA GLU A 126 -4.80 14.00 9.42
C GLU A 126 -4.10 13.01 10.37
N ASP A 127 -4.21 11.71 10.09
CA ASP A 127 -3.65 10.64 10.92
C ASP A 127 -2.24 10.25 10.47
N ALA A 128 -1.32 10.09 11.42
CA ALA A 128 0.06 9.69 11.11
C ALA A 128 0.22 8.19 10.79
N ALA A 129 -0.76 7.35 11.11
CA ALA A 129 -0.61 5.88 11.08
C ALA A 129 -1.79 5.18 10.40
N PRO A 130 -1.75 4.97 9.06
CA PRO A 130 -2.78 4.23 8.35
C PRO A 130 -2.59 2.72 8.53
N GLU A 131 -3.66 1.98 8.84
CA GLU A 131 -3.62 0.52 8.93
C GLU A 131 -3.36 -0.15 7.57
N ASN A 132 -3.90 0.43 6.49
CA ASN A 132 -3.81 -0.05 5.12
C ASN A 132 -2.87 0.79 4.23
N GLY A 133 -1.85 1.41 4.81
CA GLY A 133 -0.92 2.24 4.07
C GLY A 133 0.46 2.39 4.71
N VAL A 134 1.26 3.24 4.11
CA VAL A 134 2.60 3.62 4.60
C VAL A 134 2.68 5.14 4.65
N LEU A 135 3.15 5.65 5.79
CA LEU A 135 3.44 7.07 5.97
C LEU A 135 4.68 7.47 5.16
N LEU A 136 4.54 8.51 4.34
CA LEU A 136 5.63 9.04 3.53
C LEU A 136 6.18 10.34 4.11
N ALA A 137 5.30 11.30 4.42
CA ALA A 137 5.74 12.61 4.90
C ALA A 137 4.72 13.24 5.85
N GLU A 138 5.22 14.12 6.72
CA GLU A 138 4.43 15.09 7.48
C GLU A 138 4.55 16.45 6.79
N ILE A 139 3.42 17.13 6.62
CA ILE A 139 3.34 18.46 6.02
C ILE A 139 2.97 19.42 7.15
N ARG A 140 3.88 20.33 7.47
CA ARG A 140 3.60 21.43 8.38
C ARG A 140 3.02 22.61 7.62
N ARG A 141 2.14 23.32 8.29
CA ARG A 141 1.41 24.45 7.74
C ARG A 141 1.48 25.64 8.67
N ASP A 142 1.35 26.84 8.11
CA ASP A 142 1.25 28.07 8.89
C ASP A 142 -0.19 28.35 9.35
N SER A 143 -0.40 29.50 9.99
CA SER A 143 -1.72 29.95 10.46
C SER A 143 -2.72 30.22 9.33
N THR A 144 -2.26 30.38 8.08
CA THR A 144 -3.11 30.56 6.90
C THR A 144 -3.42 29.23 6.19
N GLY A 145 -2.78 28.14 6.64
CA GLY A 145 -2.88 26.81 6.06
C GLY A 145 -1.97 26.60 4.85
N ALA A 146 -1.01 27.51 4.60
CA ALA A 146 0.00 27.33 3.56
C ALA A 146 1.07 26.33 4.01
N VAL A 147 1.60 25.55 3.08
CA VAL A 147 2.66 24.57 3.34
C VAL A 147 3.96 25.30 3.65
N THR A 148 4.52 25.04 4.83
CA THR A 148 5.79 25.63 5.28
C THR A 148 6.95 24.65 5.24
N GLU A 149 6.68 23.37 5.50
CA GLU A 149 7.70 22.34 5.59
C GLU A 149 7.13 20.98 5.18
N VAL A 150 7.95 20.17 4.51
CA VAL A 150 7.68 18.75 4.24
C VAL A 150 8.78 17.94 4.93
N ILE A 151 8.38 17.15 5.90
CA ILE A 151 9.28 16.34 6.72
C ILE A 151 9.17 14.90 6.26
N ASP A 152 10.29 14.32 5.87
CA ASP A 152 10.36 12.91 5.51
C ASP A 152 10.06 12.03 6.74
N ARG A 153 9.05 11.17 6.61
CA ARG A 153 8.63 10.23 7.64
C ARG A 153 8.68 8.78 7.15
N ARG A 154 9.26 8.54 5.96
CA ARG A 154 9.41 7.19 5.41
C ARG A 154 10.23 6.34 6.36
N GLN A 155 9.70 5.18 6.69
CA GLN A 155 10.44 4.15 7.40
C GLN A 155 10.93 3.12 6.40
N PRO A 156 12.24 2.77 6.37
CA PRO A 156 12.74 1.76 5.45
C PRO A 156 12.23 0.38 5.86
N VAL A 157 11.88 -0.44 4.87
CA VAL A 157 11.64 -1.86 5.07
C VAL A 157 12.90 -2.53 5.65
N ARG A 158 12.72 -3.40 6.64
CA ARG A 158 13.78 -4.24 7.21
C ARG A 158 13.42 -5.71 7.07
N SER A 159 14.43 -6.56 6.90
CA SER A 159 14.22 -8.00 7.00
C SER A 159 13.94 -8.41 8.45
N ARG A 160 13.07 -9.40 8.63
CA ARG A 160 12.83 -10.11 9.88
C ARG A 160 13.73 -11.35 10.02
N LEU A 161 14.62 -11.59 9.07
CA LEU A 161 15.59 -12.69 9.10
C LEU A 161 16.97 -12.21 9.60
N PRO A 162 17.69 -13.05 10.36
CA PRO A 162 17.23 -14.33 10.91
C PRO A 162 16.17 -14.13 11.99
N ALA A 163 15.26 -15.11 12.13
CA ALA A 163 14.25 -15.05 13.19
C ALA A 163 14.93 -15.20 14.56
N SER A 164 14.69 -14.23 15.46
CA SER A 164 15.12 -14.35 16.85
C SER A 164 14.15 -15.27 17.59
N LEU A 165 14.49 -16.55 17.65
CA LEU A 165 13.74 -17.57 18.40
C LEU A 165 14.20 -17.62 19.86
N SER A 166 14.41 -16.47 20.50
CA SER A 166 14.66 -16.45 21.94
C SER A 166 13.42 -17.03 22.63
N ASP A 167 13.56 -18.26 23.14
CA ASP A 167 12.51 -18.99 23.83
C ASP A 167 11.88 -18.07 24.88
N VAL A 168 10.57 -17.82 24.76
CA VAL A 168 9.80 -17.25 25.84
C VAL A 168 9.72 -18.34 26.90
N GLY A 169 10.62 -18.26 27.89
CA GLY A 169 10.55 -19.05 29.11
C GLY A 169 9.34 -18.70 29.95
#